data_AF-A0A4P0Y3T2-F1
#
_entry.id   AF-A0A4P0Y3T2-F1
#
_cell.length_a   1.000
_cell.length_b   1.000
_cell.length_c   1.000
_cell.angle_alpha   90.00
_cell.angle_beta   90.00
_cell.angle_gamma   90.00
#
_symmetry.space_group_name_H-M   'P 1'
#
loop_
_entity.id
_entity.type
_entity.pdbx_description
1 polymer ?
#
loop_
_entity_poly.entity_id
_entity_poly.type
_entity_poly.pdbx_seq_one_letter_code
_entity_poly.pdbx_strand_id
1 'polypeptide(L)'
;MLTLSRGGPIVWLSETDAKELGIEDNDWIEAFNANGALTARAVVSQRVPPGMTMMYHAQERIMNIPGSEVTGRRGGIHNSVTRVCPKPTHMIGGYAQLAYGFNYYGTGRIEPRRVHHDPQNEEYCLAG
;
A
#
# COMPACT_ATOMS: atom_id res chain seq x y z
N MET A 1 -11.30 -9.11 15.77
CA MET A 1 -12.01 -8.69 14.53
C MET A 1 -11.66 -9.51 13.28
N LEU A 2 -10.84 -10.58 13.36
CA LEU A 2 -10.42 -11.35 12.18
C LEU A 2 -11.54 -12.20 11.57
N THR A 3 -12.40 -12.82 12.40
CA THR A 3 -13.49 -13.71 11.97
C THR A 3 -14.61 -12.99 11.21
N LEU A 4 -14.84 -11.71 11.51
CA LEU A 4 -15.81 -10.86 10.79
C LEU A 4 -15.20 -10.21 9.53
N SER A 5 -13.92 -10.45 9.29
CA SER A 5 -13.18 -10.06 8.10
C SER A 5 -12.71 -11.34 7.38
N ARG A 6 -11.76 -11.23 6.46
CA ARG A 6 -11.17 -12.36 5.74
C ARG A 6 -9.93 -12.94 6.44
N GLY A 7 -9.91 -12.92 7.78
CA GLY A 7 -8.90 -13.66 8.56
C GLY A 7 -7.45 -13.20 8.43
N GLY A 8 -7.18 -12.02 7.86
CA GLY A 8 -5.82 -11.54 7.66
C GLY A 8 -5.74 -10.25 6.85
N PRO A 9 -4.54 -9.90 6.38
CA PRO A 9 -4.33 -8.74 5.55
C PRO A 9 -5.03 -8.87 4.19
N ILE A 10 -5.69 -7.79 3.79
CA ILE A 10 -6.49 -7.72 2.57
C ILE A 10 -6.25 -6.44 1.79
N VAL A 11 -6.25 -6.57 0.48
CA VAL A 11 -6.10 -5.48 -0.49
C VAL A 11 -7.30 -5.53 -1.45
N TRP A 12 -7.97 -4.40 -1.61
CA TRP A 12 -9.13 -4.26 -2.47
C TRP A 12 -8.72 -3.80 -3.86
N LEU A 13 -9.32 -4.40 -4.88
CA LEU A 13 -9.05 -4.14 -6.28
C LEU A 13 -10.35 -4.16 -7.09
N SER A 14 -10.35 -3.48 -8.23
CA SER A 14 -11.49 -3.46 -9.13
C SER A 14 -11.67 -4.82 -9.81
N GLU A 15 -12.89 -5.15 -10.24
CA GLU A 15 -13.15 -6.35 -11.03
C GLU A 15 -12.42 -6.36 -12.38
N THR A 16 -12.22 -5.18 -12.96
CA THR A 16 -11.51 -5.03 -14.23
C THR A 16 -10.03 -5.36 -14.06
N ASP A 17 -9.36 -4.72 -13.09
CA ASP A 17 -7.93 -4.96 -12.83
C ASP A 17 -7.70 -6.41 -12.38
N ALA A 18 -8.61 -6.97 -11.58
CA ALA A 18 -8.54 -8.37 -11.15
C ALA A 18 -8.59 -9.33 -12.34
N LYS A 19 -9.52 -9.11 -13.29
CA LYS A 19 -9.64 -9.94 -14.49
C LYS A 19 -8.45 -9.81 -15.43
N GLU A 20 -7.95 -8.59 -15.62
CA GLU A 20 -6.76 -8.34 -16.46
C GLU A 20 -5.52 -9.03 -15.91
N LEU A 21 -5.39 -9.06 -14.58
CA LEU A 21 -4.28 -9.70 -13.88
C LEU A 21 -4.52 -11.19 -13.60
N GLY A 22 -5.69 -11.75 -13.92
CA GLY A 22 -6.02 -13.16 -13.62
C GLY A 22 -6.11 -13.47 -12.12
N ILE A 23 -6.47 -12.48 -11.30
CA ILE A 23 -6.60 -12.59 -9.85
C ILE A 23 -8.06 -12.91 -9.49
N GLU A 24 -8.28 -14.00 -8.75
CA GLU A 24 -9.60 -14.33 -8.20
C GLU A 24 -9.81 -13.71 -6.82
N ASP A 25 -11.08 -13.64 -6.40
CA ASP A 25 -11.39 -13.14 -5.07
C ASP A 25 -10.75 -14.03 -3.99
N ASN A 26 -10.10 -13.40 -3.01
CA ASN A 26 -9.36 -14.06 -1.96
C ASN A 26 -8.09 -14.82 -2.40
N ASP A 27 -7.56 -14.58 -3.61
CA ASP A 27 -6.22 -15.04 -3.97
C ASP A 27 -5.11 -14.33 -3.19
N TRP A 28 -3.95 -14.97 -3.11
CA TRP A 28 -2.74 -14.30 -2.62
C TRP A 28 -2.21 -13.38 -3.69
N ILE A 29 -1.95 -12.13 -3.30
CA ILE A 29 -1.37 -11.12 -4.17
C ILE A 29 -0.18 -10.46 -3.48
N GLU A 30 0.80 -10.07 -4.28
CA GLU A 30 1.94 -9.27 -3.85
C GLU A 30 1.85 -7.88 -4.48
N ALA A 31 2.06 -6.84 -3.66
CA ALA A 31 2.14 -5.46 -4.11
C ALA A 31 3.48 -4.88 -3.69
N PHE A 32 4.22 -4.30 -4.64
CA PHE A 32 5.57 -3.80 -4.37
C PHE A 32 5.89 -2.53 -5.16
N ASN A 33 6.93 -1.83 -4.70
CA ASN A 33 7.59 -0.76 -5.44
C ASN A 33 9.05 -0.64 -4.96
N ALA A 34 9.75 0.42 -5.39
CA ALA A 34 11.15 0.66 -5.01
C ALA A 34 11.41 0.76 -3.50
N ASN A 35 10.38 0.94 -2.65
CA ASN A 35 10.54 1.03 -1.20
C ASN A 35 10.47 -0.34 -0.52
N GLY A 36 9.73 -1.29 -1.09
CA GLY A 36 9.50 -2.60 -0.51
C GLY A 36 8.28 -3.31 -1.09
N ALA A 37 7.89 -4.41 -0.44
CA ALA A 37 6.81 -5.28 -0.87
C ALA A 37 5.89 -5.66 0.31
N LEU A 38 4.65 -5.99 0.00
CA LEU A 38 3.66 -6.54 0.93
C LEU A 38 2.88 -7.67 0.26
N THR A 39 2.46 -8.64 1.06
CA THR A 39 1.65 -9.79 0.61
C THR A 39 0.32 -9.77 1.34
N ALA A 40 -0.79 -9.91 0.63
CA ALA A 40 -2.12 -9.87 1.20
C ALA A 40 -3.09 -10.71 0.37
N ARG A 41 -4.31 -10.89 0.88
CA ARG A 41 -5.41 -11.52 0.13
C ARG A 41 -6.19 -10.48 -0.68
N ALA A 42 -6.58 -10.84 -1.90
CA ALA A 42 -7.40 -10.04 -2.78
C ALA A 42 -8.83 -9.88 -2.25
N VAL A 43 -9.39 -8.68 -2.40
CA VAL A 43 -10.83 -8.41 -2.30
C VAL A 43 -11.28 -7.75 -3.59
N VAL A 44 -11.86 -8.54 -4.46
CA VAL A 44 -12.35 -8.08 -5.74
C VAL A 44 -13.72 -7.44 -5.56
N SER A 45 -13.88 -6.18 -5.99
CA SER A 45 -15.15 -5.49 -5.80
C SER A 45 -15.40 -4.43 -6.86
N GLN A 46 -16.59 -4.46 -7.46
CA GLN A 46 -17.11 -3.43 -8.37
C GLN A 46 -17.03 -2.00 -7.82
N ARG A 47 -17.03 -1.82 -6.49
CA ARG A 47 -17.01 -0.48 -5.87
C ARG A 47 -15.66 0.22 -5.99
N VAL A 48 -14.60 -0.54 -6.29
CA VAL A 48 -13.25 0.01 -6.47
C VAL A 48 -13.11 0.45 -7.93
N PRO A 49 -12.80 1.72 -8.20
CA PRO A 49 -12.58 2.17 -9.57
C PRO A 49 -11.32 1.53 -10.16
N PRO A 50 -11.32 1.20 -11.47
CA PRO A 50 -10.13 0.67 -12.15
C PRO A 50 -8.90 1.57 -12.01
N GLY A 51 -7.71 0.97 -11.92
CA GLY A 51 -6.44 1.65 -11.75
C GLY A 51 -6.16 2.14 -10.31
N MET A 52 -7.02 1.79 -9.35
CA MET A 52 -6.82 2.08 -7.92
C MET A 52 -6.91 0.80 -7.10
N THR A 53 -6.09 0.71 -6.07
CA THR A 53 -6.18 -0.33 -5.04
C THR A 53 -6.31 0.30 -3.65
N MET A 54 -6.97 -0.39 -2.72
CA MET A 54 -7.12 0.06 -1.34
C MET A 54 -6.70 -1.00 -0.35
N MET A 55 -5.75 -0.66 0.52
CA MET A 55 -5.46 -1.44 1.73
C MET A 55 -5.92 -0.62 2.94
N TYR A 56 -6.87 -1.14 3.72
CA TYR A 56 -7.27 -0.45 4.94
C TYR A 56 -6.07 -0.33 5.90
N HIS A 57 -5.90 0.88 6.44
CA HIS A 57 -4.71 1.26 7.21
C HIS A 57 -4.48 0.35 8.41
N ALA A 58 -3.20 0.10 8.70
CA ALA A 58 -2.71 -0.58 9.90
C ALA A 58 -3.17 -2.04 10.08
N GLN A 59 -2.90 -2.88 9.09
CA GLN A 59 -2.81 -4.34 9.29
C GLN A 59 -1.39 -4.70 9.73
N GLU A 60 -1.27 -5.41 10.85
CA GLU A 60 0.02 -5.70 11.49
C GLU A 60 0.73 -6.91 10.88
N ARG A 61 2.07 -6.96 11.00
CA ARG A 61 2.92 -7.96 10.34
C ARG A 61 2.94 -9.34 11.01
N ILE A 62 1.98 -9.66 11.89
CA ILE A 62 2.02 -10.85 12.75
C ILE A 62 1.08 -11.96 12.31
N MET A 63 -0.06 -11.65 11.69
CA MET A 63 -1.11 -12.63 11.38
C MET A 63 -1.25 -12.86 9.87
N ASN A 64 -1.25 -14.14 9.46
CA ASN A 64 -1.60 -14.57 8.10
C ASN A 64 -0.87 -13.80 6.97
N ILE A 65 0.46 -13.75 7.06
CA ILE A 65 1.34 -13.09 6.08
C ILE A 65 2.39 -14.11 5.64
N PRO A 66 2.36 -14.56 4.37
CA PRO A 66 3.35 -15.47 3.81
C PRO A 66 4.70 -14.77 3.57
N GLY A 67 5.66 -15.52 3.03
CA GLY A 67 6.87 -14.94 2.46
C GLY A 67 6.54 -14.09 1.23
N SER A 68 7.30 -13.01 1.06
CA SER A 68 7.34 -12.18 -0.14
C SER A 68 8.32 -12.81 -1.11
N GLU A 69 7.90 -12.99 -2.36
CA GLU A 69 8.73 -13.56 -3.42
C GLU A 69 9.76 -12.51 -3.88
N VAL A 70 9.34 -11.24 -3.93
CA VAL A 70 10.20 -10.10 -4.28
C VAL A 70 11.36 -9.91 -3.30
N THR A 71 11.12 -10.03 -1.99
CA THR A 71 12.14 -9.71 -0.97
C THR A 71 12.81 -10.93 -0.36
N GLY A 72 12.31 -12.15 -0.62
CA GLY A 72 12.76 -13.39 0.03
C GLY A 72 12.59 -13.40 1.55
N ARG A 73 11.81 -12.46 2.10
CA ARG A 73 11.56 -12.27 3.53
C ARG A 73 10.07 -12.37 3.80
N ARG A 74 9.65 -12.36 5.07
CA ARG A 74 8.21 -12.28 5.39
C ARG A 74 7.58 -11.05 4.74
N GLY A 75 6.37 -11.17 4.18
CA GLY A 75 5.64 -10.07 3.58
C GLY A 75 5.56 -8.82 4.48
N GLY A 76 5.59 -7.65 3.85
CA GLY A 76 5.50 -6.37 4.52
C GLY A 76 4.08 -5.98 4.93
N ILE A 77 3.92 -4.70 5.26
CA ILE A 77 2.65 -4.07 5.60
C ILE A 77 2.36 -2.94 4.61
N HIS A 78 1.20 -2.29 4.69
CA HIS A 78 0.86 -1.14 3.84
C HIS A 78 1.94 -0.04 3.81
N ASN A 79 2.69 0.18 4.89
CA ASN A 79 3.80 1.16 4.93
C ASN A 79 5.13 0.64 4.37
N SER A 80 5.25 -0.64 4.02
CA SER A 80 6.44 -1.18 3.36
C SER A 80 6.62 -0.63 1.95
N VAL A 81 5.53 -0.15 1.33
CA VAL A 81 5.54 0.49 0.00
C VAL A 81 5.53 2.02 0.08
N THR A 82 5.55 2.62 1.27
CA THR A 82 5.52 4.09 1.43
C THR A 82 6.90 4.63 1.80
N ARG A 83 7.11 5.92 1.49
CA ARG A 83 8.32 6.67 1.87
C ARG A 83 7.94 8.06 2.34
N VAL A 84 8.62 8.57 3.36
CA VAL A 84 8.46 9.96 3.79
C VAL A 84 9.04 10.88 2.72
N CYS A 85 8.24 11.83 2.26
CA CYS A 85 8.62 12.86 1.29
C CYS A 85 8.26 14.24 1.88
N PRO A 86 9.21 14.95 2.52
CA PRO A 86 8.91 16.24 3.14
C PRO A 86 8.65 17.30 2.07
N LYS A 87 7.61 18.11 2.27
CA LYS A 87 7.30 19.25 1.40
C LYS A 87 7.97 20.52 1.94
N PRO A 88 8.84 21.23 1.18
CA PRO A 88 9.53 22.42 1.67
C PRO A 88 8.63 23.53 2.21
N THR A 89 7.43 23.67 1.66
CA THR A 89 6.43 24.65 2.14
C THR A 89 5.97 24.39 3.57
N HIS A 90 6.20 23.21 4.14
CA HIS A 90 5.86 22.86 5.52
C HIS A 90 7.04 23.07 6.50
N MET A 91 8.16 23.63 6.02
CA MET A 91 9.37 23.93 6.82
C MET A 91 9.58 25.43 7.03
N ILE A 92 8.62 26.26 6.64
CA ILE A 92 8.65 27.71 6.88
C ILE A 92 8.61 27.95 8.40
N GLY A 93 9.40 28.91 8.88
CA GLY A 93 9.44 29.28 10.29
C GLY A 93 9.66 30.77 10.47
N GLY A 94 9.26 31.31 11.63
CA GLY A 94 9.47 32.71 11.97
C GLY A 94 8.62 33.70 11.18
N TYR A 95 7.53 33.25 10.54
CA TYR A 95 6.66 34.10 9.71
C TYR A 95 5.21 34.08 10.23
N ALA A 96 4.99 34.75 11.37
CA ALA A 96 3.68 34.88 12.03
C ALA A 96 2.94 33.53 12.18
N GLN A 97 1.87 33.29 11.41
CA GLN A 97 1.12 32.03 11.43
C GLN A 97 1.94 30.82 10.95
N LEU A 98 3.03 31.04 10.21
CA LEU A 98 3.98 30.01 9.78
C LEU A 98 5.19 30.01 10.72
N ALA A 99 4.93 29.74 12.00
CA ALA A 99 5.93 29.55 13.03
C ALA A 99 5.78 28.17 13.65
N TYR A 100 6.91 27.57 14.03
CA TYR A 100 6.92 26.25 14.65
C TYR A 100 6.21 26.27 16.00
N GLY A 101 5.41 25.24 16.24
CA GLY A 101 4.81 24.92 17.53
C GLY A 101 4.55 23.42 17.59
N PHE A 102 4.66 22.82 18.77
CA PHE A 102 4.49 21.37 18.93
C PHE A 102 3.11 20.93 18.44
N ASN A 103 3.08 20.06 17.42
CA ASN A 103 1.88 19.63 16.68
C ASN A 103 1.08 20.75 15.98
N TYR A 104 1.58 21.99 15.93
CA TYR A 104 0.94 23.12 15.24
C TYR A 104 1.45 23.29 13.81
N TYR A 105 2.76 23.23 13.60
CA TYR A 105 3.37 23.44 12.28
C TYR A 105 4.59 22.53 12.07
N GLY A 106 4.70 21.92 10.89
CA GLY A 106 5.80 21.04 10.53
C GLY A 106 5.46 20.14 9.34
N THR A 107 6.42 19.31 8.92
CA THR A 107 6.26 18.43 7.76
C THR A 107 5.19 17.36 8.00
N GLY A 108 4.08 17.45 7.27
CA GLY A 108 3.09 16.37 7.15
C GLY A 108 3.67 15.11 6.51
N ARG A 109 3.05 13.96 6.79
CA ARG A 109 3.51 12.63 6.34
C ARG A 109 2.66 12.05 5.22
N ILE A 110 3.35 11.25 4.40
CA ILE A 110 2.87 10.28 3.39
C ILE A 110 2.29 10.91 2.13
N GLU A 111 3.00 10.73 1.02
CA GLU A 111 2.40 10.78 -0.32
C GLU A 111 2.02 9.35 -0.73
N PRO A 112 0.79 9.12 -1.25
CA PRO A 112 0.44 7.84 -1.84
C PRO A 112 1.34 7.58 -3.06
N ARG A 113 2.02 6.45 -3.06
CA ARG A 113 2.83 6.00 -4.19
C ARG A 113 2.11 4.87 -4.91
N ARG A 114 2.29 4.83 -6.23
CA ARG A 114 1.88 3.67 -7.03
C ARG A 114 2.60 2.42 -6.55
N VAL A 115 1.88 1.31 -6.64
CA VAL A 115 2.37 -0.04 -6.40
C VAL A 115 2.12 -0.85 -7.66
N HIS A 116 3.02 -1.80 -7.93
CA HIS A 116 2.84 -2.79 -8.98
C HIS A 116 2.27 -4.06 -8.35
N HIS A 117 1.41 -4.74 -9.09
CA HIS A 117 0.84 -6.04 -8.73
C HIS A 117 1.47 -7.10 -9.62
N ASP A 118 2.04 -8.14 -9.02
CA ASP A 118 2.51 -9.32 -9.76
C ASP A 118 1.49 -10.45 -9.58
N PRO A 119 0.89 -10.96 -10.66
CA PRO A 119 0.04 -12.13 -10.59
C PRO A 119 0.80 -13.44 -10.74
N GLN A 120 1.87 -13.49 -11.55
CA GLN A 120 2.62 -14.71 -11.94
C GLN A 120 3.98 -14.42 -12.63
N ASN A 121 4.91 -13.75 -11.95
CA ASN A 121 6.33 -13.75 -12.31
C ASN A 121 6.66 -13.11 -13.68
N GLU A 122 5.95 -12.05 -14.08
CA GLU A 122 6.33 -11.23 -15.23
C GLU A 122 6.52 -9.75 -14.82
N GLU A 123 7.75 -9.29 -15.01
CA GLU A 123 8.28 -7.99 -14.62
C GLU A 123 7.58 -6.82 -15.34
N TYR A 124 6.51 -6.26 -14.77
CA TYR A 124 5.94 -4.99 -15.26
C TYR A 124 6.73 -3.80 -14.71
N CYS A 125 7.91 -3.59 -15.28
CA CYS A 125 8.68 -2.36 -15.12
C CYS A 125 8.03 -1.24 -15.95
N LEU A 126 7.19 -0.41 -15.33
CA LEU A 126 6.82 0.89 -15.89
C LEU A 126 7.23 1.98 -14.89
N ALA A 127 8.54 2.19 -14.81
CA ALA A 127 9.12 3.43 -14.32
C ALA A 127 8.96 4.50 -15.42
N GLY A 128 8.09 5.47 -15.16
CA GLY A 128 8.12 6.79 -15.79
C GLY A 128 8.37 7.84 -14.71
#